data_AF-A0A653RVK7-F1
#
_entry.id   AF-A0A653RVK7-F1
#
_cell.length_a   1.000
_cell.length_b   1.000
_cell.length_c   1.000
_cell.angle_alpha   90.00
_cell.angle_beta   90.00
_cell.angle_gamma   90.00
#
_symmetry.space_group_name_H-M   'P 1'
#
loop_
_entity.id
_entity.type
_entity.pdbx_description
1 polymer ?
#
loop_
_entity_poly.entity_id
_entity_poly.type
_entity_poly.pdbx_seq_one_letter_code
_entity_poly.pdbx_strand_id
1 'polypeptide(L)'
;MLLSQAQAGPAHTLPCELRDYPQWHRGRQRYAVWSIPVECPAVLARLQVARELLGDWLHPAYQRQAHITLFVCGFIAPRRQHADDFTAPQLERQSQALAQLRPRAFSLQIGGLDSFASAAFL
;
A
#
# COMPACT_ATOMS: atom_id res chain seq x y z
N MET A 1 8.96 4.30 -9.61
CA MET A 1 9.41 3.79 -10.91
C MET A 1 8.39 2.75 -11.33
N LEU A 2 7.66 3.00 -12.41
CA LEU A 2 6.68 2.06 -12.95
C LEU A 2 7.41 1.13 -13.92
N LEU A 3 7.25 -0.18 -13.77
CA LEU A 3 7.94 -1.17 -14.59
C LEU A 3 7.35 -1.26 -16.01
N SER A 4 6.16 -0.70 -16.22
CA SER A 4 5.52 -0.57 -17.54
C SER A 4 6.28 0.33 -18.54
N GLN A 5 7.29 1.09 -18.10
CA GLN A 5 8.19 1.81 -19.01
C GLN A 5 9.30 0.87 -19.53
N ALA A 6 9.00 0.12 -20.59
CA ALA A 6 9.90 -0.89 -21.17
C ALA A 6 11.32 -0.38 -21.50
N GLN A 7 11.46 0.91 -21.83
CA GLN A 7 12.76 1.51 -22.15
C GLN A 7 13.62 1.88 -20.92
N ALA A 8 13.02 1.91 -19.72
CA ALA A 8 13.67 2.31 -18.47
C ALA A 8 13.67 1.20 -17.41
N GLY A 9 13.14 0.01 -17.73
CA GLY A 9 13.10 -1.12 -16.80
C GLY A 9 14.49 -1.63 -16.43
N PRO A 10 14.67 -2.20 -15.22
CA PRO A 10 15.93 -2.81 -14.84
C PRO A 10 16.24 -4.03 -15.71
N ALA A 11 17.50 -4.22 -16.10
CA ALA A 11 17.94 -5.37 -16.91
C ALA A 11 17.79 -6.71 -16.17
N HIS A 12 17.77 -6.68 -14.83
CA HIS A 12 17.64 -7.84 -13.96
C HIS A 12 16.77 -7.51 -12.75
N THR A 13 16.10 -8.52 -12.21
CA THR A 13 15.36 -8.45 -10.95
C THR A 13 15.95 -9.44 -9.95
N LEU A 14 15.73 -9.17 -8.66
CA LEU A 14 16.08 -10.07 -7.57
C LEU A 14 14.77 -10.52 -6.89
N PRO A 15 14.65 -11.80 -6.49
CA PRO A 15 13.50 -12.24 -5.70
C PRO A 15 13.39 -11.43 -4.41
N CYS A 16 12.18 -10.94 -4.13
CA CYS A 16 11.89 -10.33 -2.84
C CYS A 16 11.82 -11.43 -1.77
N GLU A 17 12.51 -11.23 -0.64
CA GLU A 17 12.44 -12.15 0.50
C GLU A 17 11.35 -11.71 1.47
N LEU A 18 10.49 -12.65 1.88
CA LEU A 18 9.53 -12.43 2.95
C LEU A 18 10.26 -12.55 4.30
N ARG A 19 10.78 -11.42 4.78
CA ARG A 19 11.53 -11.33 6.04
C ARG A 19 11.14 -10.11 6.86
N ASP A 20 11.56 -10.12 8.11
CA ASP A 20 11.44 -8.98 8.99
C ASP A 20 12.56 -7.94 8.73
N TYR A 21 12.28 -6.67 9.01
CA TYR A 21 13.18 -5.54 8.80
C TYR A 21 13.38 -4.74 10.10
N PRO A 22 14.05 -5.31 11.12
CA PRO A 22 14.14 -4.73 12.46
C PRO A 22 14.84 -3.38 12.51
N GLN A 23 15.80 -3.13 11.62
CA GLN A 23 16.47 -1.82 11.56
C GLN A 23 15.52 -0.70 11.09
N TRP A 24 14.50 -1.05 10.30
CA TRP A 24 13.51 -0.11 9.80
C TRP A 24 12.43 0.15 10.84
N HIS A 25 11.74 -0.89 11.30
CA HIS A 25 10.63 -0.71 12.23
C HIS A 25 11.08 -0.43 13.67
N ARG A 26 12.33 -0.72 14.04
CA ARG A 26 12.95 -0.38 15.34
C ARG A 26 12.10 -0.80 16.54
N GLY A 27 11.53 -2.01 16.47
CA GLY A 27 10.64 -2.55 17.50
C GLY A 27 9.19 -2.03 17.46
N ARG A 28 8.87 -1.02 16.64
CA ARG A 28 7.48 -0.57 16.42
C ARG A 28 6.75 -1.59 15.55
N GLN A 29 5.55 -2.00 15.95
CA GLN A 29 4.85 -3.14 15.32
C GLN A 29 3.71 -2.73 14.38
N ARG A 30 3.21 -1.50 14.49
CA ARG A 30 2.04 -1.06 13.75
C ARG A 30 2.41 0.08 12.81
N TYR A 31 2.18 -0.12 11.53
CA TYR A 31 2.39 0.89 10.49
C TYR A 31 1.03 1.42 10.02
N ALA A 32 0.88 2.73 9.99
CA ALA A 32 -0.37 3.41 9.68
C ALA A 32 -0.34 4.00 8.27
N VAL A 33 -1.46 3.82 7.57
CA VAL A 33 -1.76 4.42 6.26
C VAL A 33 -3.22 4.86 6.25
N TRP A 34 -3.54 5.87 5.45
CA TRP A 34 -4.91 6.15 5.04
C TRP A 34 -5.22 5.40 3.76
N SER A 35 -6.35 4.69 3.74
CA SER A 35 -6.74 3.86 2.60
C SER A 35 -8.24 3.88 2.36
N ILE A 36 -8.64 3.64 1.12
CA ILE A 36 -10.03 3.34 0.73
C ILE A 36 -10.15 1.83 0.57
N PRO A 37 -11.02 1.13 1.32
CA PRO A 37 -11.29 -0.28 1.08
C PRO A 37 -11.95 -0.45 -0.31
N VAL A 38 -11.51 -1.46 -1.04
CA VAL A 38 -12.07 -1.77 -2.36
C VAL A 38 -13.04 -2.94 -2.23
N GLU A 39 -14.32 -2.66 -2.44
CA GLU A 39 -15.40 -3.64 -2.36
C GLU A 39 -16.10 -3.84 -3.71
N CYS A 40 -15.70 -3.09 -4.75
CA CYS A 40 -16.30 -3.18 -6.08
C CYS A 40 -16.04 -4.57 -6.71
N PRO A 41 -17.09 -5.38 -6.99
CA PRO A 41 -16.91 -6.74 -7.48
C PRO A 41 -16.11 -6.83 -8.79
N ALA A 42 -16.30 -5.88 -9.70
CA ALA A 42 -15.57 -5.84 -10.97
C ALA A 42 -14.06 -5.63 -10.78
N VAL A 43 -13.66 -4.80 -9.81
CA VAL A 43 -12.24 -4.59 -9.48
C VAL A 43 -11.67 -5.82 -8.77
N LEU A 44 -12.43 -6.42 -7.85
CA LEU A 44 -12.00 -7.63 -7.15
C LEU A 44 -11.82 -8.83 -8.10
N ALA A 45 -12.69 -8.97 -9.10
CA ALA A 45 -12.54 -9.99 -10.14
C ALA A 45 -11.26 -9.77 -10.96
N ARG A 46 -10.97 -8.53 -11.36
CA ARG A 46 -9.71 -8.19 -12.06
C ARG A 46 -8.49 -8.48 -11.19
N LEU A 47 -8.56 -8.22 -9.89
CA LEU A 47 -7.47 -8.51 -8.95
C LEU A 47 -7.24 -10.02 -8.83
N GLN A 48 -8.31 -10.82 -8.81
CA GLN A 48 -8.20 -12.27 -8.77
C GLN A 48 -7.54 -12.82 -10.04
N VAL A 49 -7.94 -12.35 -11.23
CA VAL A 49 -7.28 -12.72 -12.50
C VAL A 49 -5.80 -12.34 -12.48
N ALA A 50 -5.44 -11.15 -12.00
CA ALA A 50 -4.04 -10.74 -11.88
C ALA A 50 -3.24 -11.66 -10.93
N ARG A 51 -3.84 -12.08 -9.80
CA ARG A 51 -3.20 -13.01 -8.86
C ARG A 51 -2.95 -14.38 -9.49
N GLU A 52 -3.91 -14.89 -10.26
CA GLU A 52 -3.77 -16.16 -10.99
C GLU A 52 -2.70 -16.09 -12.07
N LEU A 53 -2.65 -14.98 -12.82
CA LEU A 53 -1.63 -14.76 -13.85
C LEU A 53 -0.22 -14.65 -13.28
N LEU A 54 -0.05 -14.00 -12.13
CA LEU A 54 1.26 -13.85 -11.49
C LEU A 54 1.69 -15.14 -10.77
N GLY A 55 0.75 -15.94 -10.27
CA GLY A 55 1.01 -17.27 -9.71
C GLY A 55 2.20 -17.30 -8.74
N ASP A 56 3.22 -18.09 -9.09
CA ASP A 56 4.43 -18.32 -8.29
C ASP A 56 5.34 -17.08 -8.13
N TRP A 57 5.04 -15.98 -8.83
CA TRP A 57 5.76 -14.72 -8.69
C TRP A 57 5.29 -13.94 -7.45
N LEU A 58 4.16 -14.33 -6.86
CA LEU A 58 3.65 -13.75 -5.61
C LEU A 58 4.02 -14.64 -4.42
N HIS A 59 4.24 -14.00 -3.27
CA HIS A 59 4.36 -14.75 -2.03
C HIS A 59 3.06 -15.51 -1.71
N PRO A 60 3.17 -16.75 -1.19
CA PRO A 60 2.00 -17.54 -0.83
C PRO A 60 1.23 -16.87 0.31
N ALA A 61 -0.08 -17.14 0.36
CA ALA A 61 -0.96 -16.67 1.44
C ALA A 61 -0.95 -15.14 1.69
N TYR A 62 -0.84 -14.32 0.63
CA TYR A 62 -1.04 -12.88 0.76
C TYR A 62 -2.50 -12.57 1.13
N GLN A 63 -2.74 -12.21 2.40
CA GLN A 63 -4.08 -12.07 3.00
C GLN A 63 -4.55 -10.61 3.18
N ARG A 64 -3.99 -9.65 2.42
CA ARG A 64 -4.44 -8.26 2.56
C ARG A 64 -5.76 -8.03 1.83
N GLN A 65 -6.69 -7.36 2.52
CA GLN A 65 -7.89 -6.81 1.88
C GLN A 65 -7.48 -5.85 0.75
N ALA A 66 -8.20 -5.89 -0.38
CA ALA A 66 -7.98 -4.95 -1.47
C ALA A 66 -8.26 -3.52 -1.00
N HIS A 67 -7.33 -2.60 -1.27
CA HIS A 67 -7.44 -1.21 -0.86
C HIS A 67 -6.64 -0.30 -1.79
N ILE A 68 -7.01 0.98 -1.80
CA ILE A 68 -6.24 2.05 -2.43
C ILE A 68 -5.54 2.81 -1.30
N THR A 69 -4.21 2.82 -1.28
CA THR A 69 -3.44 3.64 -0.35
C THR A 69 -3.51 5.11 -0.78
N LEU A 70 -4.03 5.98 0.08
CA LEU A 70 -4.10 7.42 -0.16
C LEU A 70 -2.88 8.16 0.39
N PHE A 71 -2.43 7.76 1.58
CA PHE A 71 -1.34 8.43 2.26
C PHE A 71 -0.62 7.48 3.21
N VAL A 72 0.70 7.60 3.25
CA VAL A 72 1.56 6.82 4.15
C VAL A 72 1.89 7.68 5.37
N CYS A 73 1.56 7.21 6.58
CA CYS A 73 1.76 7.99 7.81
C CYS A 73 3.08 7.66 8.51
N GLY A 74 3.31 6.38 8.79
CA GLY A 74 4.47 5.92 9.56
C GLY A 74 4.10 4.92 10.67
N PHE A 75 5.03 4.68 11.59
CA PHE A 75 4.84 3.76 12.71
C PHE A 75 4.09 4.39 13.86
N ILE A 76 3.09 3.69 14.40
CA ILE A 76 2.36 4.15 15.58
C ILE A 76 3.31 4.20 16.77
N ALA A 77 3.41 5.38 17.40
CA ALA A 77 4.25 5.60 18.56
C ALA A 77 3.57 6.55 19.56
N PRO A 78 3.80 6.36 20.88
CA PRO A 78 3.21 7.23 21.91
C PRO A 78 3.81 8.64 21.87
N ARG A 79 5.08 8.78 21.45
CA ARG A 79 5.80 10.05 21.32
C ARG A 79 6.73 9.98 20.12
N ARG A 80 7.00 11.14 19.51
CA ARG A 80 7.92 11.25 18.38
C ARG A 80 9.37 11.12 18.86
N GLN A 81 10.06 10.12 18.35
CA GLN A 81 11.49 9.84 18.54
C GLN A 81 12.19 9.68 17.18
N HIS A 82 11.44 9.30 16.15
CA HIS A 82 11.87 9.11 14.78
C HIS A 82 10.99 9.92 13.82
N ALA A 83 11.51 10.23 12.64
CA ALA A 83 10.80 11.07 11.66
C ALA A 83 9.49 10.43 11.17
N ASP A 84 9.48 9.10 11.10
CA ASP A 84 8.38 8.23 10.69
C ASP A 84 7.47 7.82 11.85
N ASP A 85 7.56 8.47 13.02
CA ASP A 85 6.61 8.24 14.10
C ASP A 85 5.28 8.98 13.85
N PHE A 86 4.21 8.21 13.94
CA PHE A 86 2.84 8.63 13.83
C PHE A 86 2.15 8.57 15.20
N THR A 87 1.92 9.74 15.77
CA THR A 87 1.41 9.92 17.13
C THR A 87 -0.10 10.09 17.17
N ALA A 88 -0.72 9.83 18.32
CA ALA A 88 -2.16 10.03 18.50
C ALA A 88 -2.64 11.47 18.15
N PRO A 89 -1.92 12.56 18.54
CA PRO A 89 -2.28 13.91 18.10
C PRO A 89 -2.24 14.12 16.58
N GLN A 90 -1.38 13.41 15.86
CA GLN A 90 -1.35 13.47 14.39
C GLN A 90 -2.54 12.74 13.79
N LEU A 91 -2.90 11.56 14.31
CA LEU A 91 -4.08 10.82 13.90
C LEU A 91 -5.36 11.64 14.11
N GLU A 92 -5.50 12.27 15.28
CA GLU A 92 -6.65 13.11 15.60
C GLU A 92 -6.75 14.29 14.63
N ARG A 93 -5.65 15.01 14.40
CA ARG A 93 -5.63 16.14 13.47
C ARG A 93 -5.98 15.74 12.03
N GLN A 94 -5.42 14.62 11.55
CA GLN A 94 -5.73 14.11 10.21
C GLN A 94 -7.19 13.65 10.10
N SER A 95 -7.71 12.98 11.12
CA SER A 95 -9.13 12.58 11.19
C SER A 95 -10.06 13.78 11.16
N GLN A 96 -9.75 14.84 11.93
CA GLN A 96 -10.52 16.08 11.95
C GLN A 96 -10.47 16.80 10.60
N ALA A 97 -9.30 16.87 9.96
CA ALA A 97 -9.17 17.46 8.62
C ALA A 97 -10.00 16.70 7.58
N LEU A 98 -10.01 15.37 7.62
CA LEU A 98 -10.84 14.54 6.74
C LEU A 98 -12.34 14.77 6.98
N ALA A 99 -12.77 14.87 8.25
CA ALA A 99 -14.16 15.15 8.59
C ALA A 99 -14.61 16.54 8.12
N GLN A 100 -13.73 17.54 8.21
CA GLN A 100 -13.99 18.90 7.75
C GLN A 100 -14.03 19.03 6.23
N LEU A 101 -13.24 18.24 5.51
CA LEU A 101 -13.18 18.26 4.05
C LEU A 101 -14.55 17.97 3.41
N ARG A 102 -15.39 17.14 4.06
CA ARG A 102 -16.71 16.70 3.57
C ARG A 102 -16.67 16.36 2.07
N PRO A 103 -15.83 15.39 1.66
CA PRO A 103 -15.64 15.10 0.25
C PRO A 103 -16.98 14.71 -0.38
N ARG A 104 -17.27 15.27 -1.56
CA ARG A 104 -18.37 14.78 -2.40
C ARG A 104 -18.03 13.38 -2.90
N ALA A 105 -19.05 12.59 -3.19
CA ALA A 105 -18.85 11.32 -3.88
C ALA A 105 -18.10 11.55 -5.20
N PHE A 106 -17.11 10.70 -5.45
CA PHE A 106 -16.31 10.72 -6.67
C PHE A 106 -16.14 9.30 -7.20
N SER A 107 -15.82 9.20 -8.48
CA SER A 107 -15.50 7.92 -9.13
C SER A 107 -14.00 7.83 -9.36
N LEU A 108 -13.45 6.64 -9.14
CA LEU A 108 -12.07 6.31 -9.47
C LEU A 108 -12.06 5.33 -10.63
N GLN A 109 -11.13 5.55 -11.56
CA GLN A 109 -10.85 4.60 -12.64
C GLN A 109 -9.61 3.81 -12.28
N ILE A 110 -9.72 2.49 -12.26
CA ILE A 110 -8.60 1.58 -11.97
C ILE A 110 -7.91 1.19 -13.27
N GLY A 111 -6.63 1.54 -13.35
CA GLY A 111 -5.76 1.32 -14.51
C GLY A 111 -5.40 -0.15 -14.74
N GLY A 112 -4.40 -0.38 -15.58
CA GLY A 112 -3.87 -1.71 -15.84
C GLY A 112 -2.89 -2.17 -14.75
N LEU A 113 -2.53 -3.45 -14.80
CA LEU A 113 -1.52 -4.02 -13.91
C LEU A 113 -0.17 -3.31 -14.09
N ASP A 114 0.46 -2.96 -12.99
CA ASP A 114 1.84 -2.46 -12.93
C ASP A 114 2.49 -2.95 -11.62
N SER A 115 3.72 -2.51 -11.35
CA SER A 115 4.47 -2.97 -10.19
C SER A 115 5.48 -1.95 -9.69
N PHE A 116 5.63 -1.90 -8.37
CA PHE A 116 6.83 -1.39 -7.71
C PHE A 116 7.93 -2.45 -7.73
N ALA A 117 9.11 -2.15 -7.19
CA ALA A 117 10.23 -3.10 -7.13
C ALA A 117 9.88 -4.41 -6.39
N SER A 118 8.94 -4.38 -5.44
CA SER A 118 8.62 -5.51 -4.56
C SER A 118 7.13 -5.87 -4.50
N ALA A 119 6.27 -5.23 -5.31
CA ALA A 119 4.83 -5.43 -5.22
C ALA A 119 4.10 -5.03 -6.51
N ALA A 120 3.33 -5.96 -7.07
CA ALA A 120 2.39 -5.71 -8.15
C ALA A 120 1.09 -5.06 -7.65
N PHE A 121 0.46 -4.23 -8.47
CA PHE A 121 -0.81 -3.54 -8.20
C PHE A 121 -1.63 -3.30 -9.48
N LEU A 122 -2.92 -2.99 -9.32
CA LEU A 122 -3.83 -2.56 -10.41
C LEU A 122 -3.96 -1.03 -10.48
#